data_AF-A0AAD5FFC8-F1
#
_entry.id   AF-A0AAD5FFC8-F1
#
_cell.length_a   1.000
_cell.length_b   1.000
_cell.length_c   1.000
_cell.angle_alpha   90.00
_cell.angle_beta   90.00
_cell.angle_gamma   90.00
#
_symmetry.space_group_name_H-M   'P 1'
#
loop_
_entity.id
_entity.type
_entity.pdbx_description
1 polymer ?
#
loop_
_entity_poly.entity_id
_entity_poly.type
_entity_poly.pdbx_seq_one_letter_code
_entity_poly.pdbx_strand_id
1 'polypeptide(L)'
;HPAAHTVTKSVWFIKQNAGGEPVDVRENEEYQGRVQDTQNSQNNCSLRITNLRETDAQTYRFRFYTDRCDYTGEPGVALSVTDLKVTVSDWTDQDMELSCNTTCTLSNNPTYIWYKNGQRVNECKSASCSVAAVSGEVSYSCAVEGHESLRSPPVYSPKITKAVVHPSGDLMEGDSVILTCSSDADPPVHTYSWFKLRESTDTLLTTSQNYSISNINTNHNGLYYCTAHNQLGQQHSTPVHLNV
;
A
#
# COMPACT_ATOMS: atom_id res chain seq x y z
N HIS A 1 29.93 -26.35 4.01
CA HIS A 1 31.20 -26.83 3.44
C HIS A 1 31.41 -28.30 3.84
N PRO A 2 31.34 -29.26 2.91
CA PRO A 2 31.73 -30.64 3.19
C PRO A 2 33.27 -30.73 3.24
N ALA A 3 33.83 -31.10 4.39
CA ALA A 3 35.26 -31.04 4.68
C ALA A 3 36.16 -32.01 3.86
N ALA A 4 35.58 -32.85 3.00
CA ALA A 4 36.28 -33.95 2.31
C ALA A 4 36.32 -33.83 0.78
N HIS A 5 35.76 -32.76 0.20
CA HIS A 5 35.55 -32.65 -1.25
C HIS A 5 35.95 -31.29 -1.80
N THR A 6 36.51 -31.28 -3.01
CA THR A 6 36.90 -30.05 -3.71
C THR A 6 35.71 -29.54 -4.52
N VAL A 7 35.29 -28.31 -4.25
CA VAL A 7 34.27 -27.63 -5.05
C VAL A 7 34.84 -27.28 -6.42
N THR A 8 34.22 -27.77 -7.48
CA THR A 8 34.66 -27.57 -8.87
C THR A 8 33.88 -26.48 -9.58
N LYS A 9 32.60 -26.32 -9.24
CA LYS A 9 31.70 -25.30 -9.81
C LYS A 9 30.63 -24.94 -8.79
N SER A 10 30.15 -23.69 -8.84
CA SER A 10 28.98 -23.26 -8.08
C SER A 10 28.06 -22.43 -8.98
N VAL A 11 26.75 -22.56 -8.76
CA VAL A 11 25.73 -21.88 -9.54
C VAL A 11 24.60 -21.39 -8.63
N TRP A 12 24.11 -20.21 -8.93
CA TRP A 12 22.82 -19.71 -8.44
C TRP A 12 21.79 -19.87 -9.55
N PHE A 13 20.61 -20.41 -9.27
CA PHE A 13 19.57 -20.64 -10.28
C PHE A 13 18.17 -20.49 -9.69
N ILE A 14 17.17 -20.28 -10.55
CA ILE A 14 15.78 -20.04 -10.12
C ILE A 14 14.88 -21.24 -10.44
N LYS A 15 15.05 -21.81 -11.64
CA LYS A 15 14.30 -22.98 -12.12
C LYS A 15 15.27 -24.03 -12.67
N GLN A 16 14.93 -25.30 -12.50
CA GLN A 16 15.60 -26.42 -13.14
C GLN A 16 14.53 -27.27 -13.85
N ASN A 17 14.71 -27.51 -15.15
CA ASN A 17 13.82 -28.40 -15.90
C ASN A 17 14.08 -29.85 -15.52
N ALA A 18 13.06 -30.71 -15.58
CA ALA A 18 13.21 -32.14 -15.25
C ALA A 18 14.30 -32.79 -16.11
N GLY A 19 15.39 -33.23 -15.47
CA GLY A 19 16.54 -33.85 -16.13
C GLY A 19 17.53 -32.88 -16.81
N GLY A 20 17.33 -31.57 -16.70
CA GLY A 20 18.23 -30.54 -17.25
C GLY A 20 19.19 -29.97 -16.21
N GLU A 21 20.33 -29.44 -16.67
CA GLU A 21 21.24 -28.65 -15.83
C GLU A 21 20.62 -27.28 -15.49
N PRO A 22 20.79 -26.78 -14.26
CA PRO A 22 20.35 -25.44 -13.89
C PRO A 22 21.16 -24.39 -14.65
N VAL A 23 20.46 -23.38 -15.16
CA VAL A 23 21.08 -22.20 -15.79
C VAL A 23 21.48 -21.22 -14.69
N ASP A 24 22.73 -20.77 -14.73
CA ASP A 24 23.22 -19.80 -13.77
C ASP A 24 22.53 -18.45 -13.98
N VAL A 25 22.08 -17.82 -12.89
CA VAL A 25 21.51 -16.46 -12.91
C VAL A 25 22.48 -15.46 -13.54
N ARG A 26 23.80 -15.68 -13.43
CA ARG A 26 24.84 -14.85 -14.06
C ARG A 26 24.84 -14.94 -15.59
N GLU A 27 24.39 -16.06 -16.14
CA GLU A 27 24.31 -16.30 -17.59
C GLU A 27 22.97 -15.83 -18.17
N ASN A 28 21.98 -15.55 -17.33
CA ASN A 28 20.67 -15.10 -17.77
C ASN A 28 20.71 -13.64 -18.24
N GLU A 29 20.24 -13.40 -19.47
CA GLU A 29 20.16 -12.08 -20.11
C GLU A 29 19.41 -11.04 -19.26
N GLU A 30 18.37 -11.44 -18.53
CA GLU A 30 17.58 -10.53 -17.67
C GLU A 30 18.40 -9.96 -16.50
N TYR A 31 19.49 -10.64 -16.12
CA TYR A 31 20.32 -10.32 -14.96
C TYR A 31 21.70 -9.74 -15.34
N GLN A 32 21.97 -9.61 -16.64
CA GLN A 32 23.21 -9.05 -17.16
C GLN A 32 23.45 -7.64 -16.62
N GLY A 33 24.65 -7.40 -16.10
CA GLY A 33 25.06 -6.13 -15.49
C GLY A 33 24.43 -5.81 -14.12
N ARG A 34 23.54 -6.66 -13.60
CA ARG A 34 22.88 -6.49 -12.30
C ARG A 34 23.42 -7.42 -11.22
N VAL A 35 23.99 -8.56 -11.62
CA VAL A 35 24.58 -9.52 -10.68
C VAL A 35 26.05 -9.20 -10.46
N GLN A 36 26.45 -9.01 -9.20
CA GLN A 36 27.85 -8.88 -8.81
C GLN A 36 28.34 -10.19 -8.20
N ASP A 37 29.52 -10.62 -8.64
CA ASP A 37 30.18 -11.76 -8.05
C ASP A 37 30.66 -11.42 -6.64
N THR A 38 30.32 -12.27 -5.68
CA THR A 38 30.80 -12.14 -4.30
C THR A 38 31.62 -13.35 -3.86
N GLN A 39 32.01 -14.25 -4.78
CA GLN A 39 32.85 -15.42 -4.51
C GLN A 39 34.29 -15.03 -4.16
N ASN A 40 34.48 -14.42 -2.99
CA ASN A 40 35.79 -14.04 -2.46
C ASN A 40 36.47 -15.17 -1.66
N SER A 41 35.79 -16.28 -1.38
CA SER A 41 36.36 -17.45 -0.70
C SER A 41 35.51 -18.71 -0.92
N GLN A 42 36.09 -19.90 -0.69
CA GLN A 42 35.42 -21.21 -0.77
C GLN A 42 34.17 -21.34 0.13
N ASN A 43 33.98 -20.42 1.09
CA ASN A 43 32.84 -20.43 2.01
C ASN A 43 31.84 -19.30 1.77
N ASN A 44 32.09 -18.39 0.82
CA ASN A 44 31.14 -17.32 0.52
C ASN A 44 30.21 -17.73 -0.62
N CYS A 45 28.96 -18.06 -0.28
CA CYS A 45 27.93 -18.43 -1.24
C CYS A 45 26.99 -17.26 -1.55
N SER A 46 27.36 -16.01 -1.27
CA SER A 46 26.46 -14.87 -1.42
C SER A 46 26.16 -14.57 -2.91
N LEU A 47 24.98 -14.01 -3.18
CA LEU A 47 24.58 -13.47 -4.48
C LEU A 47 24.14 -12.03 -4.25
N ARG A 48 24.71 -11.09 -5.02
CA ARG A 48 24.29 -9.69 -4.99
C ARG A 48 23.63 -9.32 -6.31
N ILE A 49 22.36 -8.93 -6.25
CA ILE A 49 21.60 -8.40 -7.38
C ILE A 49 21.36 -6.91 -7.12
N THR A 50 21.68 -6.06 -8.09
CA THR A 50 21.44 -4.62 -8.05
C THR A 50 20.28 -4.25 -8.98
N ASN A 51 19.68 -3.08 -8.74
CA ASN A 51 18.55 -2.59 -9.54
C ASN A 51 17.43 -3.65 -9.64
N LEU A 52 16.92 -4.05 -8.47
CA LEU A 52 15.88 -5.06 -8.31
C LEU A 52 14.59 -4.63 -9.03
N ARG A 53 13.90 -5.61 -9.60
CA ARG A 53 12.62 -5.48 -10.30
C ARG A 53 11.62 -6.44 -9.68
N GLU A 54 10.33 -6.16 -9.84
CA GLU A 54 9.26 -7.06 -9.35
C GLU A 54 9.42 -8.49 -9.90
N THR A 55 9.85 -8.63 -11.15
CA THR A 55 10.12 -9.93 -11.79
C THR A 55 11.27 -10.71 -11.16
N ASP A 56 12.14 -10.06 -10.39
CA ASP A 56 13.23 -10.73 -9.68
C ASP A 56 12.72 -11.45 -8.41
N ALA A 57 11.49 -11.18 -7.96
CA ALA A 57 10.89 -11.79 -6.77
C ALA A 57 10.61 -13.28 -7.00
N GLN A 58 11.62 -14.11 -6.73
CA GLN A 58 11.62 -15.53 -7.01
C GLN A 58 12.38 -16.30 -5.92
N THR A 59 12.31 -17.64 -5.96
CA THR A 59 13.12 -18.50 -5.10
C THR A 59 14.43 -18.86 -5.80
N TYR A 60 15.53 -18.34 -5.27
CA TYR A 60 16.88 -18.63 -5.74
C TYR A 60 17.44 -19.84 -4.99
N ARG A 61 18.04 -20.77 -5.72
CA ARG A 61 18.73 -21.93 -5.17
C ARG A 61 20.20 -21.85 -5.49
N PHE A 62 20.99 -22.33 -4.56
CA PHE A 62 22.43 -22.46 -4.74
C PHE A 62 22.79 -23.93 -4.86
N ARG A 63 23.59 -24.25 -5.87
CA ARG A 63 24.19 -25.58 -6.05
C ARG A 63 25.69 -25.45 -6.17
N PHE A 64 26.41 -26.34 -5.48
CA PHE A 64 27.82 -26.56 -5.76
C PHE A 64 28.04 -27.98 -6.25
N TYR A 65 28.93 -28.12 -7.22
CA TYR A 65 29.42 -29.37 -7.75
C TYR A 65 30.75 -29.66 -7.09
N THR A 66 30.95 -30.90 -6.67
CA THR A 66 32.23 -31.40 -6.20
C THR A 66 32.83 -32.36 -7.22
N ASP A 67 33.99 -32.90 -6.90
CA ASP A 67 34.63 -34.00 -7.61
C ASP A 67 33.81 -35.30 -7.65
N ARG A 68 32.72 -35.41 -6.86
CA ARG A 68 31.91 -36.64 -6.76
C ARG A 68 30.43 -36.47 -7.00
N CYS A 69 29.84 -35.41 -6.45
CA CYS A 69 28.39 -35.20 -6.43
C CYS A 69 28.06 -33.72 -6.56
N ASP A 70 26.78 -33.40 -6.74
CA ASP A 70 26.24 -32.07 -6.56
C ASP A 70 25.42 -31.97 -5.28
N TYR A 71 25.40 -30.78 -4.70
CA TYR A 71 24.61 -30.47 -3.52
C TYR A 71 23.81 -29.20 -3.76
N THR A 72 22.50 -29.30 -3.59
CA THR A 72 21.57 -28.16 -3.70
C THR A 72 21.08 -27.77 -2.32
N GLY A 73 21.14 -26.48 -2.00
CA GLY A 73 20.53 -25.97 -0.78
C GLY A 73 19.01 -25.91 -0.91
N GLU A 74 18.29 -26.73 -0.14
CA GLU A 74 16.82 -26.70 -0.03
C GLU A 74 16.39 -25.98 1.26
N PRO A 75 15.26 -25.23 1.25
CA PRO A 75 14.31 -25.02 0.14
C PRO A 75 14.74 -23.94 -0.88
N GLY A 76 15.90 -23.32 -0.68
CA GLY A 76 16.35 -22.12 -1.38
C GLY A 76 16.08 -20.83 -0.58
N VAL A 77 16.38 -19.69 -1.20
CA VAL A 77 16.20 -18.35 -0.64
C VAL A 77 15.11 -17.64 -1.45
N ALA A 78 13.98 -17.34 -0.81
CA ALA A 78 12.92 -16.55 -1.44
C ALA A 78 13.26 -15.05 -1.36
N LEU A 79 13.33 -14.40 -2.52
CA LEU A 79 13.46 -12.96 -2.62
C LEU A 79 12.06 -12.35 -2.80
N SER A 80 11.70 -11.43 -1.93
CA SER A 80 10.54 -10.54 -2.12
C SER A 80 11.03 -9.14 -2.48
N VAL A 81 10.45 -8.55 -3.51
CA VAL A 81 10.69 -7.15 -3.87
C VAL A 81 9.47 -6.36 -3.42
N THR A 82 9.62 -5.57 -2.35
CA THR A 82 8.55 -4.75 -1.80
C THR A 82 8.94 -3.29 -1.81
N ASP A 83 8.00 -2.44 -2.21
CA ASP A 83 8.14 -0.99 -2.08
C ASP A 83 7.93 -0.52 -0.64
N LEU A 84 8.26 0.75 -0.39
CA LEU A 84 7.85 1.43 0.83
C LEU A 84 6.33 1.54 0.88
N LYS A 85 5.74 1.22 2.03
CA LYS A 85 4.31 1.36 2.27
C LYS A 85 4.07 2.19 3.52
N VAL A 86 3.31 3.27 3.38
CA VAL A 86 2.86 4.04 4.55
C VAL A 86 1.65 3.35 5.18
N THR A 87 1.66 3.23 6.51
CA THR A 87 0.50 2.85 7.31
C THR A 87 0.21 3.91 8.35
N VAL A 88 -1.06 4.07 8.69
CA VAL A 88 -1.54 5.03 9.69
C VAL A 88 -2.04 4.23 10.89
N SER A 89 -1.59 4.57 12.09
CA SER A 89 -2.07 4.00 13.34
C SER A 89 -2.73 5.06 14.22
N ASP A 90 -3.87 4.71 14.81
CA ASP A 90 -4.66 5.60 15.65
C ASP A 90 -4.01 5.77 17.03
N TRP A 91 -3.71 7.00 17.43
CA TRP A 91 -3.32 7.29 18.81
C TRP A 91 -3.77 8.67 19.31
N THR A 92 -4.86 8.67 20.08
CA THR A 92 -5.46 9.84 20.78
C THR A 92 -6.04 10.94 19.88
N ASP A 93 -7.02 11.68 20.40
CA ASP A 93 -7.82 12.69 19.68
C ASP A 93 -7.02 13.90 19.12
N GLN A 94 -5.69 13.90 19.18
CA GLN A 94 -4.84 15.04 18.82
C GLN A 94 -3.79 14.72 17.75
N ASP A 95 -3.18 13.53 17.80
CA ASP A 95 -2.09 13.15 16.90
C ASP A 95 -2.34 11.79 16.24
N MET A 96 -1.69 11.55 15.11
CA MET A 96 -1.68 10.24 14.45
C MET A 96 -0.23 9.84 14.17
N GLU A 97 0.05 8.55 14.17
CA GLU A 97 1.38 8.04 13.84
C GLU A 97 1.38 7.43 12.43
N LEU A 98 2.29 7.94 11.60
CA LEU A 98 2.58 7.41 10.29
C LEU A 98 3.79 6.48 10.41
N SER A 99 3.72 5.31 9.78
CA SER A 99 4.84 4.36 9.69
C SER A 99 5.18 4.06 8.25
N CYS A 100 6.44 4.25 7.88
CA CYS A 100 6.99 3.93 6.57
C CYS A 100 7.59 2.53 6.62
N ASN A 101 6.81 1.54 6.18
CA ASN A 101 7.17 0.14 6.31
C ASN A 101 7.91 -0.36 5.07
N THR A 102 8.93 -1.17 5.31
CA THR A 102 9.64 -1.94 4.28
C THR A 102 9.99 -3.31 4.84
N THR A 103 9.96 -4.34 3.99
CA THR A 103 10.46 -5.67 4.36
C THR A 103 11.96 -5.82 4.10
N CYS A 104 12.57 -4.82 3.47
CA CYS A 104 14.00 -4.81 3.17
C CYS A 104 14.82 -4.49 4.42
N THR A 105 15.89 -5.24 4.66
CA THR A 105 16.90 -4.87 5.66
C THR A 105 17.73 -3.71 5.14
N LEU A 106 17.33 -2.49 5.50
CA LEU A 106 18.07 -1.28 5.15
C LEU A 106 19.36 -1.24 5.98
N SER A 107 20.50 -1.24 5.29
CA SER A 107 21.81 -1.12 5.94
C SER A 107 22.03 0.33 6.42
N ASN A 108 22.76 0.53 7.52
CA ASN A 108 23.24 1.84 8.00
C ASN A 108 22.21 2.81 8.62
N ASN A 109 21.19 2.33 9.34
CA ASN A 109 20.21 3.20 10.04
C ASN A 109 19.71 4.34 9.14
N PRO A 110 18.96 4.02 8.08
CA PRO A 110 18.61 4.97 7.03
C PRO A 110 17.87 6.19 7.58
N THR A 111 18.12 7.34 6.96
CA THR A 111 17.33 8.55 7.20
C THR A 111 16.11 8.53 6.28
N TYR A 112 14.92 8.72 6.86
CA TYR A 112 13.67 8.79 6.11
C TYR A 112 13.33 10.22 5.74
N ILE A 113 12.64 10.38 4.61
CA ILE A 113 12.10 11.64 4.12
C ILE A 113 10.59 11.49 4.06
N TRP A 114 9.87 12.34 4.78
CA TRP A 114 8.42 12.39 4.75
C TRP A 114 7.94 13.51 3.83
N TYR A 115 6.81 13.27 3.16
CA TYR A 115 6.15 14.24 2.31
C TYR A 115 4.71 14.42 2.75
N LYS A 116 4.29 15.67 2.96
CA LYS A 116 2.90 16.09 3.18
C LYS A 116 2.43 16.84 1.95
N ASN A 117 1.37 16.35 1.29
CA ASN A 117 0.85 16.94 0.05
C ASN A 117 1.95 17.13 -1.03
N GLY A 118 2.89 16.18 -1.08
CA GLY A 118 4.04 16.20 -1.98
C GLY A 118 5.21 17.09 -1.55
N GLN A 119 5.08 17.89 -0.49
CA GLN A 119 6.13 18.76 0.05
C GLN A 119 6.90 18.08 1.17
N ARG A 120 8.23 18.26 1.21
CA ARG A 120 9.11 17.64 2.21
C ARG A 120 8.83 18.19 3.61
N VAL A 121 8.70 17.27 4.57
CA VAL A 121 8.55 17.54 6.01
C VAL A 121 9.91 17.32 6.67
N ASN A 122 10.41 18.30 7.43
CA ASN A 122 11.78 18.28 7.96
C ASN A 122 11.87 17.75 9.40
N GLU A 123 10.73 17.75 10.10
CA GLU A 123 10.57 17.37 11.50
C GLU A 123 10.73 15.86 11.68
N CYS A 124 10.39 15.06 10.67
CA CYS A 124 10.42 13.61 10.72
C CYS A 124 11.55 13.02 9.87
N LYS A 125 12.48 12.31 10.52
CA LYS A 125 13.63 11.65 9.89
C LYS A 125 13.70 10.14 10.15
N SER A 126 12.75 9.62 10.93
CA SER A 126 12.66 8.22 11.33
C SER A 126 11.62 7.47 10.48
N ALA A 127 11.64 6.15 10.58
CA ALA A 127 10.64 5.29 9.94
C ALA A 127 9.21 5.56 10.45
N SER A 128 9.05 6.14 11.65
CA SER A 128 7.79 6.68 12.14
C SER A 128 7.80 8.20 12.23
N CYS A 129 6.62 8.80 12.11
CA CYS A 129 6.39 10.23 12.16
C CYS A 129 5.05 10.54 12.82
N SER A 130 5.07 11.30 13.91
CA SER A 130 3.85 11.82 14.55
C SER A 130 3.41 13.10 13.87
N VAL A 131 2.15 13.16 13.45
CA VAL A 131 1.57 14.35 12.81
C VAL A 131 0.24 14.71 13.47
N ALA A 132 -0.04 16.00 13.59
CA ALA A 132 -1.30 16.48 14.12
C ALA A 132 -2.46 16.18 13.15
N ALA A 133 -3.65 15.95 13.69
CA ALA A 133 -4.87 15.85 12.90
C ALA A 133 -5.14 17.16 12.13
N VAL A 134 -5.51 17.05 10.85
CA VAL A 134 -5.75 18.21 9.97
C VAL A 134 -7.20 18.18 9.50
N SER A 135 -7.90 19.32 9.59
CA SER A 135 -9.21 19.49 8.97
C SER A 135 -9.04 19.82 7.48
N GLY A 136 -8.93 18.80 6.63
CA GLY A 136 -8.93 18.97 5.18
C GLY A 136 -8.35 17.80 4.40
N GLU A 137 -8.21 18.00 3.09
CA GLU A 137 -7.52 17.05 2.21
C GLU A 137 -6.03 17.00 2.55
N VAL A 138 -5.56 15.81 2.91
CA VAL A 138 -4.17 15.58 3.29
C VAL A 138 -3.68 14.27 2.70
N SER A 139 -2.42 14.24 2.32
CA SER A 139 -1.75 13.04 1.85
C SER A 139 -0.34 12.95 2.41
N TYR A 140 0.10 11.73 2.71
CA TYR A 140 1.42 11.42 3.23
C TYR A 140 2.08 10.32 2.43
N SER A 141 3.35 10.54 2.07
CA SER A 141 4.23 9.52 1.47
C SER A 141 5.60 9.60 2.10
N CYS A 142 6.40 8.55 1.94
CA CYS A 142 7.76 8.50 2.47
C CYS A 142 8.75 8.03 1.40
N ALA A 143 10.02 8.38 1.60
CA ALA A 143 11.16 7.86 0.86
C ALA A 143 12.35 7.68 1.81
N VAL A 144 13.42 7.04 1.33
CA VAL A 144 14.70 6.98 2.03
C VAL A 144 15.66 7.99 1.40
N GLU A 145 16.44 8.69 2.22
CA GLU A 145 17.45 9.65 1.76
C GLU A 145 18.49 8.99 0.83
N GLY A 146 18.76 9.63 -0.32
CA GLY A 146 19.57 9.06 -1.40
C GLY A 146 18.81 8.13 -2.36
N HIS A 147 17.55 7.83 -2.05
CA HIS A 147 16.65 7.01 -2.87
C HIS A 147 15.27 7.67 -3.02
N GLU A 148 15.24 8.99 -3.20
CA GLU A 148 14.02 9.81 -3.28
C GLU A 148 13.11 9.44 -4.45
N SER A 149 13.67 8.82 -5.49
CA SER A 149 12.92 8.30 -6.63
C SER A 149 12.06 7.08 -6.28
N LEU A 150 12.40 6.34 -5.22
CA LEU A 150 11.66 5.18 -4.71
C LEU A 150 10.64 5.60 -3.65
N ARG A 151 9.90 6.67 -3.93
CA ARG A 151 8.87 7.20 -3.03
C ARG A 151 7.69 6.25 -2.95
N SER A 152 7.18 6.03 -1.74
CA SER A 152 5.97 5.25 -1.52
C SER A 152 4.78 5.89 -2.25
N PRO A 153 3.78 5.08 -2.65
CA PRO A 153 2.43 5.59 -2.88
C PRO A 153 1.95 6.38 -1.65
N PRO A 154 1.17 7.45 -1.85
CA PRO A 154 0.65 8.23 -0.74
C PRO A 154 -0.59 7.57 -0.12
N VAL A 155 -0.69 7.65 1.20
CA VAL A 155 -1.97 7.53 1.92
C VAL A 155 -2.63 8.92 1.97
N TYR A 156 -3.95 9.00 1.87
CA TYR A 156 -4.70 10.25 1.79
C TYR A 156 -6.09 10.16 2.48
N SER A 157 -6.56 11.31 2.98
CA SER A 157 -7.92 11.45 3.49
C SER A 157 -8.96 11.28 2.37
N PRO A 158 -10.24 11.00 2.68
CA PRO A 158 -11.25 10.72 1.68
C PRO A 158 -11.36 11.87 0.68
N LYS A 159 -11.44 11.55 -0.60
CA LYS A 159 -11.61 12.51 -1.69
C LYS A 159 -12.66 12.03 -2.67
N ILE A 160 -13.21 12.97 -3.43
CA ILE A 160 -14.22 12.71 -4.47
C ILE A 160 -15.45 11.97 -3.87
N THR A 161 -15.89 12.39 -2.68
CA THR A 161 -17.08 11.85 -2.03
C THR A 161 -18.32 12.19 -2.86
N LYS A 162 -19.10 11.16 -3.21
CA LYS A 162 -20.32 11.27 -4.03
C LYS A 162 -21.50 10.63 -3.33
N ALA A 163 -22.59 11.38 -3.31
CA ALA A 163 -23.92 10.94 -2.93
C ALA A 163 -24.76 10.66 -4.19
N VAL A 164 -25.50 9.56 -4.21
CA VAL A 164 -26.39 9.21 -5.33
C VAL A 164 -27.71 8.66 -4.81
N VAL A 165 -28.83 9.05 -5.43
CA VAL A 165 -30.18 8.57 -5.11
C VAL A 165 -30.60 7.49 -6.11
N HIS A 166 -31.14 6.38 -5.62
CA HIS A 166 -31.69 5.29 -6.44
C HIS A 166 -33.11 4.88 -5.98
N PRO A 167 -34.08 4.69 -6.90
CA PRO A 167 -34.00 4.98 -8.32
C PRO A 167 -33.79 6.48 -8.61
N SER A 168 -33.27 6.78 -9.80
CA SER A 168 -33.17 8.16 -10.28
C SER A 168 -34.41 8.48 -11.14
N GLY A 169 -34.92 9.71 -11.04
CA GLY A 169 -36.10 10.16 -11.80
C GLY A 169 -37.26 10.62 -10.93
N ASP A 170 -38.47 10.56 -11.49
CA ASP A 170 -39.71 10.96 -10.82
C ASP A 170 -40.06 9.96 -9.72
N LEU A 171 -40.15 10.46 -8.49
CA LEU A 171 -40.54 9.70 -7.30
C LEU A 171 -41.98 10.02 -6.95
N MET A 172 -42.76 9.02 -6.54
CA MET A 172 -44.12 9.20 -6.07
C MET A 172 -44.24 8.95 -4.57
N GLU A 173 -45.25 9.54 -3.94
CA GLU A 173 -45.54 9.25 -2.54
C GLU A 173 -45.82 7.75 -2.36
N GLY A 174 -45.17 7.13 -1.38
CA GLY A 174 -45.21 5.68 -1.16
C GLY A 174 -43.99 4.92 -1.68
N ASP A 175 -43.18 5.51 -2.56
CA ASP A 175 -41.99 4.86 -3.10
C ASP A 175 -40.91 4.62 -2.05
N SER A 176 -39.94 3.78 -2.40
CA SER A 176 -38.74 3.52 -1.60
C SER A 176 -37.50 3.93 -2.36
N VAL A 177 -36.61 4.67 -1.69
CA VAL A 177 -35.35 5.15 -2.25
C VAL A 177 -34.17 4.76 -1.38
N ILE A 178 -33.00 4.62 -2.00
CA ILE A 178 -31.73 4.37 -1.35
C ILE A 178 -30.76 5.47 -1.76
N LEU A 179 -30.21 6.14 -0.77
CA LEU A 179 -29.12 7.09 -0.92
C LEU A 179 -27.80 6.36 -0.63
N THR A 180 -26.91 6.32 -1.61
CA THR A 180 -25.62 5.62 -1.53
C THR A 180 -24.46 6.61 -1.56
N CYS A 181 -23.54 6.45 -0.61
CA CYS A 181 -22.33 7.24 -0.52
C CYS A 181 -21.11 6.45 -1.00
N SER A 182 -20.21 7.11 -1.71
CA SER A 182 -18.94 6.53 -2.15
C SER A 182 -17.83 7.57 -2.05
N SER A 183 -16.61 7.14 -1.75
CA SER A 183 -15.43 8.02 -1.69
C SER A 183 -14.18 7.23 -2.05
N ASP A 184 -13.18 7.90 -2.63
CA ASP A 184 -11.84 7.36 -2.84
C ASP A 184 -10.97 7.70 -1.62
N ALA A 185 -10.33 6.71 -1.00
CA ALA A 185 -9.55 6.91 0.23
C ALA A 185 -8.52 5.79 0.43
N ASP A 186 -7.35 6.14 0.97
CA ASP A 186 -6.35 5.18 1.43
C ASP A 186 -5.71 5.71 2.74
N PRO A 187 -5.96 5.13 3.92
CA PRO A 187 -6.68 3.88 4.16
C PRO A 187 -8.17 3.95 3.80
N PRO A 188 -8.84 2.78 3.64
CA PRO A 188 -10.26 2.73 3.35
C PRO A 188 -11.10 3.51 4.36
N VAL A 189 -12.21 4.08 3.88
CA VAL A 189 -13.20 4.76 4.72
C VAL A 189 -13.72 3.79 5.78
N HIS A 190 -13.70 4.18 7.05
CA HIS A 190 -14.24 3.37 8.15
C HIS A 190 -15.64 3.84 8.57
N THR A 191 -15.96 5.13 8.37
CA THR A 191 -17.29 5.69 8.71
C THR A 191 -17.85 6.52 7.56
N TYR A 192 -19.12 6.26 7.22
CA TYR A 192 -19.96 7.14 6.40
C TYR A 192 -21.08 7.70 7.26
N SER A 193 -21.39 8.98 7.12
CA SER A 193 -22.47 9.65 7.85
C SER A 193 -23.37 10.43 6.90
N TRP A 194 -24.68 10.18 6.94
CA TRP A 194 -25.68 10.86 6.13
C TRP A 194 -26.36 11.98 6.90
N PHE A 195 -26.55 13.11 6.24
CA PHE A 195 -27.14 14.30 6.81
C PHE A 195 -28.24 14.86 5.91
N LYS A 196 -29.31 15.38 6.53
CA LYS A 196 -30.29 16.25 5.87
C LYS A 196 -29.96 17.70 6.19
N LEU A 197 -29.76 18.50 5.15
CA LEU A 197 -29.44 19.92 5.27
C LEU A 197 -30.67 20.68 5.83
N ARG A 198 -30.46 21.52 6.85
CA ARG A 198 -31.51 22.41 7.39
C ARG A 198 -30.97 23.82 7.59
N GLU A 199 -31.88 24.80 7.69
CA GLU A 199 -31.50 26.21 7.86
C GLU A 199 -30.71 26.48 9.15
N SER A 200 -30.99 25.75 10.24
CA SER A 200 -30.35 25.96 11.53
C SER A 200 -29.22 24.96 11.82
N THR A 201 -29.51 23.65 11.74
CA THR A 201 -28.58 22.58 12.10
C THR A 201 -28.88 21.32 11.30
N ASP A 202 -27.84 20.80 10.66
CA ASP A 202 -27.93 19.56 9.89
C ASP A 202 -28.32 18.38 10.79
N THR A 203 -29.22 17.54 10.30
CA THR A 203 -29.72 16.39 11.05
C THR A 203 -28.96 15.14 10.62
N LEU A 204 -28.24 14.48 11.53
CA LEU A 204 -27.65 13.17 11.30
C LEU A 204 -28.76 12.13 11.14
N LEU A 205 -28.72 11.36 10.05
CA LEU A 205 -29.74 10.38 9.69
C LEU A 205 -29.27 8.95 9.97
N THR A 206 -28.05 8.62 9.57
CA THR A 206 -27.43 7.30 9.79
C THR A 206 -25.91 7.39 9.65
N THR A 207 -25.21 6.47 10.33
CA THR A 207 -23.77 6.25 10.19
C THR A 207 -23.49 4.97 9.38
N SER A 208 -24.05 4.92 8.17
CA SER A 208 -23.93 3.78 7.24
C SER A 208 -23.67 4.30 5.84
N GLN A 209 -23.02 3.47 5.01
CA GLN A 209 -22.75 3.84 3.61
C GLN A 209 -24.03 4.13 2.83
N ASN A 210 -25.10 3.37 3.11
CA ASN A 210 -26.40 3.51 2.49
C ASN A 210 -27.45 4.00 3.50
N TYR A 211 -28.33 4.90 3.04
CA TYR A 211 -29.50 5.37 3.77
C TYR A 211 -30.76 5.07 2.98
N SER A 212 -31.60 4.17 3.51
CA SER A 212 -32.84 3.75 2.87
C SER A 212 -34.04 4.46 3.48
N ILE A 213 -34.91 4.99 2.64
CA ILE A 213 -36.19 5.60 3.02
C ILE A 213 -37.29 4.79 2.34
N SER A 214 -38.21 4.24 3.12
CA SER A 214 -39.41 3.56 2.62
C SER A 214 -40.64 4.44 2.80
N ASN A 215 -41.62 4.32 1.91
CA ASN A 215 -42.88 5.06 1.99
C ASN A 215 -42.65 6.58 2.02
N ILE A 216 -41.91 7.06 1.02
CA ILE A 216 -41.49 8.46 0.90
C ILE A 216 -42.72 9.40 0.77
N ASN A 217 -42.58 10.63 1.24
CA ASN A 217 -43.63 11.67 1.23
C ASN A 217 -42.99 13.06 1.24
N THR A 218 -43.79 14.10 1.07
CA THR A 218 -43.33 15.51 1.00
C THR A 218 -42.42 15.97 2.16
N ASN A 219 -42.49 15.38 3.37
CA ASN A 219 -41.59 15.73 4.47
C ASN A 219 -40.14 15.27 4.25
N HIS A 220 -39.94 14.31 3.34
CA HIS A 220 -38.62 13.84 2.95
C HIS A 220 -37.96 14.75 1.90
N ASN A 221 -38.67 15.70 1.31
CA ASN A 221 -38.09 16.60 0.32
C ASN A 221 -36.96 17.44 0.93
N GLY A 222 -35.90 17.70 0.16
CA GLY A 222 -34.78 18.54 0.57
C GLY A 222 -33.42 18.06 0.08
N LEU A 223 -32.37 18.68 0.62
CA LEU A 223 -30.99 18.38 0.28
C LEU A 223 -30.37 17.42 1.29
N TYR A 224 -29.69 16.39 0.76
CA TYR A 224 -29.01 15.36 1.52
C TYR A 224 -27.55 15.30 1.11
N TYR A 225 -26.64 15.11 2.06
CA TYR A 225 -25.23 14.91 1.76
C TYR A 225 -24.65 13.85 2.69
N CYS A 226 -23.53 13.26 2.27
CA CYS A 226 -22.81 12.30 3.09
C CYS A 226 -21.38 12.76 3.37
N THR A 227 -20.85 12.36 4.51
CA THR A 227 -19.46 12.53 4.89
C THR A 227 -18.78 11.18 4.91
N ALA A 228 -17.62 11.06 4.25
CA ALA A 228 -16.73 9.92 4.36
C ALA A 228 -15.57 10.27 5.30
N HIS A 229 -15.21 9.37 6.21
CA HIS A 229 -14.16 9.56 7.20
C HIS A 229 -13.16 8.39 7.22
N ASN A 230 -11.87 8.71 7.16
CA ASN A 230 -10.77 7.80 7.49
C ASN A 230 -9.86 8.42 8.57
N GLN A 231 -8.82 7.70 8.99
CA GLN A 231 -7.88 8.16 10.03
C GLN A 231 -7.20 9.49 9.69
N LEU A 232 -7.06 9.82 8.40
CA LEU A 232 -6.38 11.01 7.92
C LEU A 232 -7.31 12.24 7.86
N GLY A 233 -8.63 12.05 7.88
CA GLY A 233 -9.58 13.15 7.82
C GLY A 233 -10.94 12.76 7.24
N GLN A 234 -11.68 13.76 6.77
CA GLN A 234 -13.03 13.58 6.26
C GLN A 234 -13.33 14.49 5.07
N GLN A 235 -14.24 14.06 4.20
CA GLN A 235 -14.75 14.88 3.09
C GLN A 235 -16.25 14.66 2.89
N HIS A 236 -16.95 15.76 2.63
CA HIS A 236 -18.39 15.79 2.38
C HIS A 236 -18.68 15.72 0.88
N SER A 237 -19.77 15.07 0.50
CA SER A 237 -20.27 15.09 -0.88
C SER A 237 -20.91 16.43 -1.21
N THR A 238 -21.03 16.72 -2.51
CA THR A 238 -22.02 17.70 -2.98
C THR A 238 -23.42 17.23 -2.58
N PRO A 239 -24.31 18.11 -2.07
CA PRO A 239 -25.66 17.71 -1.72
C PRO A 239 -26.46 17.22 -2.93
N VAL A 240 -27.26 16.18 -2.73
CA VAL A 240 -28.25 15.66 -3.68
C VAL A 240 -29.65 16.09 -3.27
N HIS A 241 -30.47 16.45 -4.26
CA HIS A 241 -31.85 16.85 -4.03
C HIS A 241 -32.75 15.62 -4.09
N LEU A 242 -33.53 15.40 -3.03
CA LEU A 242 -34.59 14.42 -2.98
C LEU A 242 -35.92 15.16 -3.11
N ASN A 243 -36.69 14.85 -4.15
CA ASN A 243 -38.02 15.42 -4.36
C ASN A 243 -38.99 14.32 -4.72
N VAL A 244 -40.09 14.27 -3.95
CA VAL A 244 -41.32 13.55 -4.27
C VAL A 244 -42.31 14.53 -4.87
#